data_AF-A0A350RGM4-F1
#
_entry.id   AF-A0A350RGM4-F1
#
_cell.length_a   1.000
_cell.length_b   1.000
_cell.length_c   1.000
_cell.angle_alpha   90.00
_cell.angle_beta   90.00
_cell.angle_gamma   90.00
#
_symmetry.space_group_name_H-M   'P 1'
#
loop_
_entity.id
_entity.type
_entity.pdbx_description
1 polymer ?
#
loop_
_entity_poly.entity_id
_entity_poly.type
_entity_poly.pdbx_seq_one_letter_code
_entity_poly.pdbx_strand_id
1 'polypeptide(L)'
;MDEDLYSAARVAGHAVVGEVMGFACQGLTIRWTNQELGVCRWPPMPGPVFEQLQFERYGPKDPEFLEIRDWVVRRIKSYLGGAIAEAQFSGVINLPWLTTDLNMVSVVTRNVFGQPGEHFDELLTSEIFYDIDLGLEIEDLSRVVHRARQLWEEEVRSVLVEQEPWLTSITDLLEQRKTLSGPEVRSLRPPA
;
A
#
# COMPACT_ATOMS: atom_id res chain seq x y z
N MET A 1 10.21 -14.30 17.76
CA MET A 1 11.46 -13.61 17.38
C MET A 1 11.38 -13.13 15.94
N ASP A 2 10.78 -13.91 15.03
CA ASP A 2 10.63 -13.55 13.60
C ASP A 2 9.57 -12.50 13.28
N GLU A 3 8.56 -12.29 14.14
CA GLU A 3 7.45 -11.36 13.83
C GLU A 3 7.89 -9.90 13.70
N ASP A 4 8.89 -9.49 14.48
CA ASP A 4 9.41 -8.12 14.43
C ASP A 4 10.20 -7.88 13.14
N LEU A 5 10.94 -8.90 12.66
CA LEU A 5 11.64 -8.86 11.39
C LEU A 5 10.64 -8.79 10.22
N TYR A 6 9.59 -9.61 10.23
CA TYR A 6 8.55 -9.58 9.20
C TYR A 6 7.82 -8.23 9.18
N SER A 7 7.52 -7.68 10.36
CA SER A 7 6.93 -6.34 10.49
C SER A 7 7.89 -5.26 9.97
N ALA A 8 9.18 -5.35 10.30
CA ALA A 8 10.20 -4.42 9.83
C ALA A 8 10.32 -4.44 8.30
N ALA A 9 10.41 -5.64 7.71
CA ALA A 9 10.50 -5.84 6.27
C ALA A 9 9.28 -5.28 5.54
N ARG A 10 8.06 -5.53 6.05
CA ARG A 10 6.83 -4.96 5.48
C ARG A 10 6.86 -3.44 5.48
N VAL A 11 7.13 -2.83 6.63
CA VAL A 11 7.11 -1.37 6.78
C VAL A 11 8.23 -0.72 5.98
N ALA A 12 9.39 -1.37 5.87
CA ALA A 12 10.49 -0.94 5.00
C ALA A 12 10.09 -1.03 3.52
N GLY A 13 9.42 -2.11 3.09
CA GLY A 13 8.89 -2.26 1.73
C GLY A 13 7.89 -1.17 1.35
N HIS A 14 6.97 -0.82 2.27
CA HIS A 14 6.08 0.33 2.10
C HIS A 14 6.86 1.64 1.91
N ALA A 15 7.93 1.85 2.68
CA ALA A 15 8.73 3.06 2.63
C ALA A 15 9.52 3.18 1.32
N VAL A 16 10.25 2.13 0.94
CA VAL A 16 11.12 2.10 -0.25
C VAL A 16 10.29 2.28 -1.51
N VAL A 17 9.26 1.46 -1.70
CA VAL A 17 8.40 1.57 -2.89
C VAL A 17 7.62 2.88 -2.84
N GLY A 18 7.16 3.29 -1.66
CA GLY A 18 6.51 4.59 -1.47
C GLY A 18 7.37 5.76 -1.96
N GLU A 19 8.62 5.85 -1.52
CA GLU A 19 9.56 6.91 -1.92
C GLU A 19 9.84 6.88 -3.43
N VAL A 20 10.03 5.70 -4.02
CA VAL A 20 10.18 5.55 -5.49
C VAL A 20 8.94 6.01 -6.24
N MET A 21 7.76 5.75 -5.69
CA MET A 21 6.47 6.20 -6.22
C MET A 21 6.14 7.66 -5.83
N GLY A 22 7.07 8.40 -5.24
CA GLY A 22 6.89 9.83 -4.91
C GLY A 22 6.12 10.12 -3.63
N PHE A 23 5.95 9.15 -2.73
CA PHE A 23 5.45 9.35 -1.37
C PHE A 23 6.61 9.45 -0.39
N ALA A 24 6.99 10.69 -0.04
CA ALA A 24 8.03 10.95 0.94
C ALA A 24 7.67 10.32 2.30
N CYS A 25 8.44 9.32 2.73
CA CYS A 25 8.25 8.67 4.03
C CYS A 25 8.42 9.71 5.14
N GLN A 26 7.45 9.75 6.06
CA GLN A 26 7.46 10.65 7.21
C GLN A 26 7.97 9.93 8.47
N GLY A 27 7.79 8.62 8.54
CA GLY A 27 8.33 7.79 9.60
C GLY A 27 7.80 6.36 9.55
N LEU A 28 8.56 5.46 10.16
CA LEU A 28 8.29 4.03 10.25
C LEU A 28 8.20 3.64 11.72
N THR A 29 7.30 2.73 12.04
CA THR A 29 7.21 2.16 13.38
C THR A 29 6.76 0.71 13.27
N ILE A 30 7.43 -0.19 13.98
CA ILE A 30 6.94 -1.54 14.25
C ILE A 30 6.53 -1.60 15.73
N ARG A 31 5.33 -2.11 15.99
CA ARG A 31 4.79 -2.45 17.34
C ARG A 31 5.14 -1.44 18.45
N TRP A 32 4.35 -0.36 18.56
CA TRP A 32 4.47 0.62 19.66
C TRP A 32 3.48 0.36 20.82
N THR A 33 2.45 -0.48 20.61
CA THR A 33 1.39 -0.85 21.58
C THR A 33 0.90 -2.29 21.33
N ASN A 34 -0.14 -2.77 22.02
CA ASN A 34 -0.84 -4.04 21.75
C ASN A 34 -1.44 -4.15 20.34
N GLN A 35 -1.27 -3.15 19.47
CA GLN A 35 -1.54 -3.28 18.04
C GLN A 35 -0.34 -3.96 17.38
N GLU A 36 -0.57 -5.15 16.85
CA GLU A 36 0.43 -5.96 16.15
C GLU A 36 0.91 -5.32 14.82
N LEU A 37 0.38 -4.15 14.45
CA LEU A 37 0.56 -3.49 13.16
C LEU A 37 1.76 -2.55 13.15
N GLY A 38 2.70 -2.79 12.24
CA GLY A 38 3.69 -1.82 11.83
C GLY A 38 3.09 -0.78 10.87
N VAL A 39 3.58 0.46 10.91
CA VAL A 39 3.02 1.58 10.13
C VAL A 39 4.12 2.33 9.40
N CYS A 40 3.91 2.55 8.10
CA CYS A 40 4.63 3.54 7.30
C CYS A 40 3.75 4.80 7.16
N ARG A 41 4.26 5.94 7.61
CA ARG A 41 3.56 7.22 7.49
C ARG A 41 3.98 7.93 6.21
N TRP A 42 2.99 8.35 5.44
CA TRP A 42 3.15 9.10 4.19
C TRP A 42 2.47 10.47 4.30
N PRO A 43 2.69 11.39 3.35
CA PRO A 43 2.02 12.67 3.33
C PRO A 43 0.49 12.51 3.30
N PRO A 44 -0.24 13.53 3.75
CA PRO A 44 -1.69 13.52 3.69
C PRO A 44 -2.16 13.31 2.24
N MET A 45 -3.35 12.72 2.13
CA MET A 45 -4.04 12.54 0.85
C MET A 45 -4.20 13.91 0.16
N PRO A 46 -3.88 14.04 -1.15
CA PRO A 46 -4.09 15.27 -1.90
C PRO A 46 -5.56 15.69 -1.90
N GLY A 47 -5.81 17.01 -2.01
CA GLY A 47 -7.17 17.59 -1.99
C GLY A 47 -8.15 16.88 -2.93
N PRO A 48 -7.86 16.75 -4.24
CA PRO A 48 -8.77 16.08 -5.18
C PRO A 48 -9.05 14.61 -4.85
N VAL A 49 -8.07 13.89 -4.28
CA VAL A 49 -8.26 12.50 -3.85
C VAL A 49 -9.15 12.44 -2.60
N PHE A 50 -8.99 13.39 -1.68
CA PHE A 50 -9.85 13.51 -0.51
C PHE A 50 -11.29 13.91 -0.90
N GLU A 51 -11.44 14.81 -1.87
CA GLU A 51 -12.73 15.18 -2.44
C GLU A 51 -13.38 13.98 -3.13
N GLN A 52 -12.64 13.21 -3.94
CA GLN A 52 -13.12 11.96 -4.54
C GLN A 52 -13.60 10.93 -3.50
N LEU A 53 -12.99 10.93 -2.31
CA LEU A 53 -13.33 10.03 -1.22
C LEU A 53 -14.65 10.45 -0.53
N GLN A 54 -14.89 11.75 -0.36
CA GLN A 54 -15.91 12.27 0.57
C GLN A 54 -17.07 13.00 -0.10
N PHE A 55 -16.83 13.72 -1.19
CA PHE A 55 -17.75 14.78 -1.67
C PHE A 55 -18.04 14.67 -3.17
N GLU A 56 -17.05 14.33 -3.97
CA GLU A 56 -17.09 14.43 -5.42
C GLU A 56 -16.98 13.07 -6.11
N ARG A 57 -17.50 13.02 -7.35
CA ARG A 57 -17.38 11.85 -8.23
C ARG A 57 -16.70 12.25 -9.53
N TYR A 58 -15.41 12.60 -9.45
CA TYR A 58 -14.62 12.84 -10.67
C TYR A 58 -14.63 11.57 -11.53
N GLY A 59 -14.90 11.74 -12.81
CA GLY A 59 -14.86 10.71 -13.82
C GLY A 59 -13.83 11.04 -14.91
N PRO A 60 -13.65 10.15 -15.90
CA PRO A 60 -12.58 10.29 -16.90
C PRO A 60 -12.57 11.58 -17.73
N LYS A 61 -13.62 12.39 -17.66
CA LYS A 61 -13.73 13.69 -18.35
C LYS A 61 -13.28 14.88 -17.49
N ASP A 62 -13.12 14.67 -16.19
CA ASP A 62 -12.69 15.70 -15.26
C ASP A 62 -11.17 15.79 -15.25
N PRO A 63 -10.59 17.00 -15.21
CA PRO A 63 -9.14 17.18 -15.27
C PRO A 63 -8.41 16.52 -14.08
N GLU A 64 -9.05 16.41 -12.93
CA GLU A 64 -8.49 15.82 -11.70
C GLU A 64 -8.37 14.29 -11.78
N PHE A 65 -9.18 13.64 -12.63
CA PHE A 65 -9.34 12.19 -12.59
C PHE A 65 -8.04 11.43 -12.82
N LEU A 66 -7.22 11.88 -13.77
CA LEU A 66 -5.96 11.20 -14.09
C LEU A 66 -4.97 11.28 -12.94
N GLU A 67 -4.92 12.40 -12.21
CA GLU A 67 -4.07 12.57 -11.04
C GLU A 67 -4.53 11.67 -9.89
N ILE A 68 -5.85 11.58 -9.68
CA ILE A 68 -6.44 10.70 -8.66
C ILE A 68 -6.13 9.23 -8.99
N ARG A 69 -6.34 8.81 -10.25
CA ARG A 69 -6.03 7.45 -10.70
C ARG A 69 -4.56 7.12 -10.48
N ASP A 70 -3.66 8.00 -10.92
CA ASP A 70 -2.22 7.82 -10.75
C ASP A 70 -1.83 7.69 -9.27
N TRP A 71 -2.39 8.55 -8.41
CA TRP A 71 -2.19 8.47 -6.97
C TRP A 71 -2.62 7.13 -6.39
N VAL A 72 -3.82 6.63 -6.76
CA VAL A 72 -4.34 5.33 -6.30
C VAL A 72 -3.42 4.19 -6.73
N VAL A 73 -3.02 4.15 -8.00
CA VAL A 73 -2.14 3.10 -8.53
C VAL A 73 -0.80 3.10 -7.80
N ARG A 74 -0.17 4.27 -7.64
CA ARG A 74 1.09 4.40 -6.89
C ARG A 74 0.93 3.94 -5.45
N ARG A 75 -0.21 4.23 -4.82
CA ARG A 75 -0.49 3.83 -3.44
C ARG A 75 -0.68 2.32 -3.29
N ILE A 76 -1.39 1.68 -4.23
CA ILE A 76 -1.51 0.21 -4.30
C ILE A 76 -0.12 -0.42 -4.46
N LYS A 77 0.71 0.08 -5.36
CA LYS A 77 2.10 -0.39 -5.56
C LYS A 77 2.92 -0.29 -4.27
N SER A 78 2.76 0.81 -3.54
CA SER A 78 3.43 1.01 -2.27
C SER A 78 3.05 -0.07 -1.24
N TYR A 79 1.76 -0.43 -1.15
CA TYR A 79 1.29 -1.52 -0.28
C TYR A 79 1.77 -2.91 -0.73
N LEU A 80 1.76 -3.18 -2.04
CA LEU A 80 2.38 -4.39 -2.59
C LEU A 80 3.86 -4.49 -2.19
N GLY A 81 4.56 -3.36 -2.13
CA GLY A 81 5.95 -3.28 -1.69
C GLY A 81 6.19 -3.89 -0.33
N GLY A 82 5.30 -3.61 0.64
CA GLY A 82 5.42 -4.20 1.98
C GLY A 82 5.13 -5.69 1.99
N ALA A 83 4.07 -6.12 1.31
CA ALA A 83 3.71 -7.53 1.23
C ALA A 83 4.78 -8.38 0.55
N ILE A 84 5.42 -7.86 -0.51
CA ILE A 84 6.51 -8.55 -1.22
C ILE A 84 7.79 -8.57 -0.38
N ALA A 85 8.13 -7.47 0.29
CA ALA A 85 9.31 -7.40 1.15
C ALA A 85 9.21 -8.37 2.33
N GLU A 86 8.05 -8.46 2.99
CA GLU A 86 7.80 -9.48 4.03
C GLU A 86 7.98 -10.91 3.47
N ALA A 87 7.44 -11.16 2.28
CA ALA A 87 7.49 -12.48 1.64
C ALA A 87 8.92 -12.94 1.29
N GLN A 88 9.91 -12.04 1.23
CA GLN A 88 11.32 -12.42 1.07
C GLN A 88 11.84 -13.21 2.29
N PHE A 89 11.26 -12.97 3.48
CA PHE A 89 11.63 -13.66 4.72
C PHE A 89 10.68 -14.79 5.07
N SER A 90 9.37 -14.59 4.90
CA SER A 90 8.35 -15.59 5.25
C SER A 90 8.12 -16.65 4.16
N GLY A 91 8.57 -16.38 2.93
CA GLY A 91 8.35 -17.23 1.75
C GLY A 91 6.93 -17.15 1.16
N VAL A 92 6.00 -16.45 1.81
CA VAL A 92 4.60 -16.34 1.37
C VAL A 92 4.06 -14.92 1.53
N ILE A 93 3.24 -14.46 0.58
CA ILE A 93 2.53 -13.19 0.73
C ILE A 93 1.40 -13.38 1.74
N ASN A 94 1.45 -12.58 2.80
CA ASN A 94 0.44 -12.55 3.84
C ASN A 94 -0.81 -11.77 3.36
N LEU A 95 -1.73 -12.47 2.72
CA LEU A 95 -2.93 -11.90 2.08
C LEU A 95 -3.84 -11.12 3.05
N PRO A 96 -4.18 -11.60 4.27
CA PRO A 96 -5.01 -10.85 5.20
C PRO A 96 -4.48 -9.44 5.50
N TRP A 97 -3.16 -9.33 5.63
CA TRP A 97 -2.52 -8.06 5.92
C TRP A 97 -2.44 -7.15 4.68
N LEU A 98 -2.17 -7.73 3.50
CA LEU A 98 -2.28 -6.97 2.24
C LEU A 98 -3.72 -6.47 2.00
N THR A 99 -4.73 -7.26 2.37
CA THR A 99 -6.14 -6.83 2.33
C THR A 99 -6.36 -5.62 3.23
N THR A 100 -5.81 -5.61 4.45
CA THR A 100 -5.90 -4.46 5.36
C THR A 100 -5.25 -3.22 4.78
N ASP A 101 -4.08 -3.38 4.16
CA ASP A 101 -3.37 -2.29 3.48
C ASP A 101 -4.19 -1.71 2.32
N LEU A 102 -4.75 -2.57 1.45
CA LEU A 102 -5.57 -2.12 0.31
C LEU A 102 -6.92 -1.54 0.74
N ASN A 103 -7.47 -1.97 1.88
CA ASN A 103 -8.70 -1.40 2.44
C ASN A 103 -8.55 0.11 2.71
N MET A 104 -7.34 0.58 3.02
CA MET A 104 -7.08 2.01 3.25
C MET A 104 -7.33 2.89 2.02
N VAL A 105 -7.44 2.30 0.82
CA VAL A 105 -7.73 3.01 -0.43
C VAL A 105 -8.89 2.38 -1.23
N SER A 106 -9.67 1.47 -0.64
CA SER A 106 -10.72 0.71 -1.34
C SER A 106 -11.77 1.63 -1.97
N VAL A 107 -12.25 2.63 -1.24
CA VAL A 107 -13.28 3.55 -1.71
C VAL A 107 -12.81 4.36 -2.92
N VAL A 108 -11.60 4.93 -2.88
CA VAL A 108 -11.07 5.69 -4.01
C VAL A 108 -10.76 4.77 -5.18
N THR A 109 -10.27 3.56 -4.92
CA THR A 109 -10.04 2.53 -5.94
C THR A 109 -11.35 2.20 -6.68
N ARG A 110 -12.44 1.95 -5.95
CA ARG A 110 -13.77 1.74 -6.53
C ARG A 110 -14.25 2.95 -7.34
N ASN A 111 -14.04 4.17 -6.84
CA ASN A 111 -14.50 5.38 -7.53
C ASN A 111 -13.74 5.62 -8.84
N VAL A 112 -12.46 5.22 -8.89
CA VAL A 112 -11.61 5.32 -10.09
C VAL A 112 -11.91 4.22 -11.10
N PHE A 113 -11.95 2.96 -10.66
CA PHE A 113 -12.03 1.80 -11.55
C PHE A 113 -13.45 1.24 -11.74
N GLY A 114 -14.44 1.72 -10.96
CA GLY A 114 -15.82 1.25 -11.02
C GLY A 114 -16.74 2.05 -11.93
N GLN A 115 -16.25 3.14 -12.52
CA GLN A 115 -17.03 3.93 -13.48
C GLN A 115 -16.90 3.32 -14.88
N PRO A 116 -18.02 3.08 -15.61
CA PRO A 116 -17.96 2.60 -16.98
C PRO A 116 -17.12 3.53 -17.88
N GLY A 117 -16.17 2.96 -18.61
CA GLY A 117 -15.29 3.71 -19.49
C GLY A 117 -13.95 3.02 -19.72
N GLU A 118 -12.99 3.77 -20.27
CA GLU A 118 -11.65 3.28 -20.60
C GLU A 118 -10.89 2.72 -19.39
N HIS A 119 -11.12 3.30 -18.21
CA HIS A 119 -10.43 2.92 -16.98
C HIS A 119 -11.24 1.96 -16.11
N PHE A 120 -12.35 1.43 -16.62
CA PHE A 120 -13.14 0.45 -15.89
C PHE A 120 -12.36 -0.85 -15.70
N ASP A 121 -12.21 -1.28 -14.46
CA ASP A 121 -11.72 -2.61 -14.11
C ASP A 121 -12.55 -3.12 -12.93
N GLU A 122 -13.55 -3.94 -13.26
CA GLU A 122 -14.42 -4.55 -12.26
C GLU A 122 -13.61 -5.34 -11.21
N LEU A 123 -12.50 -5.96 -11.59
CA LEU A 123 -11.72 -6.75 -10.65
C LEU A 123 -10.95 -5.87 -9.64
N LEU A 124 -10.86 -4.56 -9.87
CA LEU A 124 -10.37 -3.57 -8.90
C LEU A 124 -11.49 -2.91 -8.09
N THR A 125 -12.74 -3.31 -8.27
CA THR A 125 -13.85 -2.93 -7.39
C THR A 125 -14.12 -4.04 -6.39
N SER A 126 -14.30 -3.66 -5.12
CA SER A 126 -14.72 -4.57 -4.07
C SER A 126 -16.11 -5.12 -4.34
N GLU A 127 -16.33 -6.38 -3.92
CA GLU A 127 -17.66 -6.97 -3.91
C GLU A 127 -18.31 -6.67 -2.57
N ILE A 128 -19.56 -6.21 -2.58
CA ILE A 128 -20.35 -6.01 -1.36
C ILE A 128 -21.42 -7.09 -1.35
N PHE A 129 -21.39 -7.96 -0.34
CA PHE A 129 -22.43 -8.96 -0.14
C PHE A 129 -23.05 -8.82 1.25
N TYR A 130 -24.32 -9.21 1.37
CA TYR A 130 -25.04 -9.20 2.63
C TYR A 130 -24.92 -10.57 3.30
N ASP A 131 -24.28 -10.63 4.46
CA ASP A 131 -24.25 -11.81 5.30
C ASP A 131 -25.56 -11.87 6.09
N ILE A 132 -26.43 -12.81 5.72
CA ILE A 132 -27.76 -12.99 6.32
C ILE A 132 -27.66 -13.44 7.79
N ASP A 133 -26.63 -14.20 8.13
CA ASP A 133 -26.46 -14.75 9.49
C ASP A 133 -25.95 -13.67 10.46
N LEU A 134 -25.10 -12.77 9.97
CA LEU A 134 -24.58 -11.63 10.74
C LEU A 134 -25.47 -10.38 10.63
N GLY A 135 -26.35 -10.31 9.64
CA GLY A 135 -27.20 -9.16 9.35
C GLY A 135 -26.43 -7.93 8.86
N LEU A 136 -25.24 -8.12 8.26
CA LEU A 136 -24.29 -7.06 7.91
C LEU A 136 -23.86 -7.12 6.44
N GLU A 137 -23.59 -5.96 5.85
CA GLU A 137 -22.89 -5.86 4.56
C GLU A 137 -21.38 -6.06 4.78
N ILE A 138 -20.79 -7.00 4.05
CA ILE A 138 -19.37 -7.32 4.07
C ILE A 138 -18.76 -6.89 2.74
N GLU A 139 -17.69 -6.10 2.82
CA GLU A 139 -16.85 -5.74 1.67
C GLU A 139 -15.74 -6.78 1.49
N ASP A 140 -15.74 -7.49 0.36
CA ASP A 140 -14.68 -8.42 -0.02
C ASP A 140 -13.69 -7.78 -0.99
N LEU A 141 -12.45 -7.70 -0.51
CA LEU A 141 -11.31 -7.16 -1.24
C LEU A 141 -10.41 -8.25 -1.85
N SER A 142 -10.73 -9.53 -1.67
CA SER A 142 -9.91 -10.66 -2.16
C SER A 142 -9.67 -10.57 -3.68
N ARG A 143 -10.71 -10.19 -4.43
CA ARG A 143 -10.64 -9.94 -5.87
C ARG A 143 -9.71 -8.77 -6.21
N VAL A 144 -9.82 -7.67 -5.47
CA VAL A 144 -8.98 -6.48 -5.63
C VAL A 144 -7.52 -6.81 -5.33
N VAL A 145 -7.24 -7.58 -4.27
CA VAL A 145 -5.90 -8.05 -3.93
C VAL A 145 -5.32 -8.89 -5.07
N HIS A 146 -6.07 -9.87 -5.58
CA HIS A 146 -5.62 -10.70 -6.70
C HIS A 146 -5.36 -9.87 -7.95
N ARG A 147 -6.25 -8.94 -8.27
CA ARG A 147 -6.11 -8.10 -9.45
C ARG A 147 -4.94 -7.13 -9.35
N ALA A 148 -4.75 -6.48 -8.20
CA ALA A 148 -3.62 -5.61 -7.94
C ALA A 148 -2.28 -6.34 -8.12
N ARG A 149 -2.19 -7.58 -7.62
CA ARG A 149 -1.02 -8.43 -7.80
C ARG A 149 -0.78 -8.78 -9.27
N GLN A 150 -1.81 -9.18 -10.00
CA GLN A 150 -1.70 -9.48 -11.44
C GLN A 150 -1.19 -8.28 -12.24
N LEU A 151 -1.62 -7.08 -11.89
CA LEU A 151 -1.28 -5.86 -12.65
C LEU A 151 0.10 -5.31 -12.29
N TRP A 152 0.51 -5.37 -11.02
CA TRP A 152 1.63 -4.56 -10.54
C TRP A 152 2.66 -5.29 -9.68
N GLU A 153 2.46 -6.57 -9.33
CA GLU A 153 3.42 -7.29 -8.47
C GLU A 153 4.82 -7.36 -9.10
N GLU A 154 4.91 -7.66 -10.40
CA GLU A 154 6.21 -7.80 -11.08
C GLU A 154 6.99 -6.49 -11.18
N GLU A 155 6.28 -5.39 -11.45
CA GLU A 155 6.87 -4.06 -11.45
C GLU A 155 7.43 -3.71 -10.07
N VAL A 156 6.66 -3.98 -9.01
CA VAL A 156 7.07 -3.71 -7.63
C VAL A 156 8.22 -4.63 -7.20
N ARG A 157 8.23 -5.89 -7.64
CA ARG A 157 9.39 -6.80 -7.43
C ARG A 157 10.65 -6.23 -8.04
N SER A 158 10.56 -5.71 -9.26
CA SER A 158 11.71 -5.08 -9.94
C SER A 158 12.25 -3.88 -9.15
N VAL A 159 11.35 -3.00 -8.66
CA VAL A 159 11.73 -1.88 -7.79
C VAL A 159 12.44 -2.36 -6.52
N LEU A 160 11.91 -3.38 -5.84
CA LEU A 160 12.52 -3.88 -4.60
C LEU A 160 13.88 -4.56 -4.85
N VAL A 161 14.07 -5.21 -6.00
CA VAL A 161 15.38 -5.77 -6.38
C VAL A 161 16.40 -4.67 -6.62
N GLU A 162 16.03 -3.61 -7.36
CA GLU A 162 16.91 -2.46 -7.59
C GLU A 162 17.25 -1.70 -6.30
N GLN A 163 16.32 -1.67 -5.35
CA GLN A 163 16.47 -0.97 -4.08
C GLN A 163 16.84 -1.91 -2.92
N GLU A 164 17.30 -3.14 -3.19
CA GLU A 164 17.57 -4.16 -2.15
C GLU A 164 18.52 -3.64 -1.05
N PRO A 165 19.64 -2.96 -1.35
CA PRO A 165 20.53 -2.50 -0.28
C PRO A 165 19.88 -1.46 0.63
N TRP A 166 18.96 -0.64 0.09
CA TRP A 166 18.20 0.33 0.85
C TRP A 166 17.15 -0.35 1.74
N LEU A 167 16.42 -1.31 1.18
CA LEU A 167 15.43 -2.12 1.89
C LEU A 167 16.07 -2.84 3.08
N THR A 168 17.21 -3.50 2.85
CA THR A 168 17.96 -4.24 3.89
C THR A 168 18.43 -3.29 4.99
N SER A 169 19.03 -2.15 4.62
CA SER A 169 19.50 -1.15 5.60
C SER A 169 18.37 -0.59 6.49
N ILE A 170 17.19 -0.32 5.91
CA ILE A 170 16.02 0.13 6.67
C ILE A 170 15.51 -1.00 7.57
N THR A 171 15.38 -2.21 7.03
CA THR A 171 14.84 -3.37 7.75
C THR A 171 15.66 -3.67 8.99
N ASP A 172 16.98 -3.79 8.85
CA ASP A 172 17.91 -4.10 9.95
C ASP A 172 17.85 -3.02 11.05
N LEU A 173 17.86 -1.75 10.65
CA LEU A 173 17.85 -0.65 11.61
C LEU A 173 16.48 -0.52 12.30
N LEU A 174 15.39 -0.75 11.56
CA LEU A 174 14.02 -0.70 12.08
C LEU A 174 13.75 -1.87 13.02
N GLU A 175 14.27 -3.07 12.74
CA GLU A 175 14.19 -4.22 13.63
C GLU A 175 14.84 -3.89 14.99
N GLN A 176 16.01 -3.23 14.98
CA GLN A 176 16.74 -2.88 16.19
C GLN A 176 16.06 -1.74 16.98
N ARG A 177 15.65 -0.67 16.29
CA ARG A 177 15.21 0.58 16.92
C ARG A 177 13.71 0.71 17.07
N LYS A 178 12.94 -0.16 16.40
CA LYS A 178 11.47 -0.18 16.32
C LYS A 178 10.81 1.04 15.69
N THR A 179 11.54 2.14 15.54
CA THR A 179 11.05 3.38 14.90
C THR A 179 12.17 4.08 14.15
N LEU A 180 11.82 4.71 13.03
CA LEU A 180 12.69 5.56 12.23
C LEU A 180 11.91 6.79 11.75
N SER A 181 12.57 7.95 11.73
CA SER A 181 12.02 9.14 11.08
C SER A 181 12.23 9.09 9.56
N GLY A 182 11.42 9.86 8.82
CA GLY A 182 11.57 9.99 7.37
C GLY A 182 12.99 10.39 6.90
N PRO A 183 13.64 11.39 7.51
CA PRO A 183 15.02 11.75 7.19
C PRO A 183 16.02 10.59 7.41
N GLU A 184 15.85 9.79 8.46
CA GLU A 184 16.70 8.63 8.71
C GLU A 184 16.52 7.59 7.60
N VAL A 185 15.28 7.27 7.21
CA VAL A 185 14.98 6.37 6.10
C VAL A 185 15.69 6.81 4.82
N ARG A 186 15.61 8.10 4.45
CA ARG A 186 16.28 8.63 3.25
C ARG A 186 17.79 8.67 3.37
N SER A 187 18.34 8.88 4.56
CA SER A 187 19.79 8.88 4.78
C SER A 187 20.44 7.51 4.56
N LEU A 188 19.65 6.43 4.62
CA LEU A 188 20.08 5.06 4.34
C LEU A 188 20.09 4.72 2.85
N ARG A 189 19.63 5.64 1.98
CA ARG A 189 19.60 5.39 0.54
C ARG A 189 21.03 5.33 -0.01
N PRO A 190 21.41 4.25 -0.72
CA PRO A 190 22.71 4.17 -1.36
C PRO A 190 22.93 5.33 -2.34
N PRO A 191 24.19 5.78 -2.52
CA PRO A 191 24.52 6.71 -3.60
C PRO A 191 24.23 6.06 -4.95
N ALA A 192 23.76 6.88 -5.90
CA ALA A 192 23.47 6.49 -7.27
C ALA A 192 24.75 6.24 -8.09
#